data_AF-A0A975JD17-F1
#
_entry.id   AF-A0A975JD17-F1
#
_cell.length_a   1.000
_cell.length_b   1.000
_cell.length_c   1.000
_cell.angle_alpha   90.00
_cell.angle_beta   90.00
_cell.angle_gamma   90.00
#
_symmetry.space_group_name_H-M   'P 1'
#
loop_
_entity.id
_entity.type
_entity.pdbx_description
1 polymer ?
#
loop_
_entity_poly.entity_id
_entity_poly.type
_entity_poly.pdbx_seq_one_letter_code
_entity_poly.pdbx_strand_id
1 'polypeptide(L)'
;MTAALPADGIIARAFGGAVIASATAPGPASYDDYGQRFVFVPAVGDMDHYALDVECRSTPVPPQLERSLRPYFSRLGVPFFDGWTRLEVSAKLSGRPVLERVNEIKGTCLFSDDENTVILRVDTSTHWIAVGRRRHFG
;
A
#
# COMPACT_ATOMS: atom_id res chain seq x y z
N MET A 1 0.57 19.42 -19.88
CA MET A 1 0.47 18.26 -20.79
C MET A 1 0.04 17.07 -19.95
N THR A 2 -1.19 16.60 -20.14
CA THR A 2 -1.76 15.49 -19.37
C THR A 2 -1.49 14.18 -20.13
N ALA A 3 -0.62 13.34 -19.58
CA ALA A 3 -0.37 12.01 -20.14
C ALA A 3 -1.60 11.14 -19.87
N ALA A 4 -2.29 10.73 -20.94
CA ALA A 4 -3.27 9.65 -20.86
C ALA A 4 -2.53 8.37 -20.42
N LEU A 5 -3.09 7.66 -19.44
CA LEU A 5 -2.56 6.36 -19.01
C LEU A 5 -2.60 5.38 -20.20
N PRO A 6 -1.47 4.79 -20.63
CA PRO A 6 -1.52 3.73 -21.62
C PRO A 6 -2.27 2.53 -21.01
N ALA A 7 -3.33 2.09 -21.67
CA ALA A 7 -4.19 1.00 -21.20
C ALA A 7 -3.40 -0.32 -20.99
N ASP A 8 -2.32 -0.52 -21.76
CA ASP A 8 -1.48 -1.72 -21.74
C ASP A 8 -0.50 -1.79 -20.55
N GLY A 9 -0.57 -0.84 -19.60
CA GLY A 9 0.30 -0.79 -18.42
C GLY A 9 -0.41 -0.91 -17.07
N ILE A 10 -1.74 -1.13 -17.06
CA ILE A 10 -2.55 -1.16 -15.84
C ILE A 10 -2.45 -2.52 -15.15
N ILE A 11 -1.90 -2.53 -13.94
CA ILE A 11 -1.72 -3.71 -13.10
C ILE A 11 -2.97 -3.94 -12.25
N ALA A 12 -3.52 -2.87 -11.69
CA ALA A 12 -4.73 -2.92 -10.88
C ALA A 12 -5.46 -1.56 -10.87
N ARG A 13 -6.71 -1.54 -10.40
CA ARG A 13 -7.51 -0.32 -10.27
C ARG A 13 -7.94 -0.10 -8.82
N ALA A 14 -7.76 1.11 -8.31
CA ALA A 14 -8.18 1.52 -6.97
C ALA A 14 -8.71 2.96 -7.01
N PHE A 15 -9.76 3.27 -6.23
CA PHE A 15 -10.31 4.62 -6.11
C PHE A 15 -10.58 5.35 -7.45
N GLY A 16 -10.96 4.62 -8.50
CA GLY A 16 -11.16 5.18 -9.84
C GLY A 16 -9.86 5.47 -10.63
N GLY A 17 -8.70 5.40 -9.99
CA GLY A 17 -7.37 5.46 -10.60
C GLY A 17 -6.81 4.09 -10.99
N ALA A 18 -5.49 4.04 -11.20
CA ALA A 18 -4.78 2.84 -11.63
C ALA A 18 -3.39 2.70 -10.98
N VAL A 19 -3.00 1.47 -10.67
CA VAL A 19 -1.61 1.10 -10.40
C VAL A 19 -0.97 0.67 -11.71
N ILE A 20 0.20 1.23 -12.04
CA ILE A 20 0.96 0.92 -13.25
C ILE A 20 2.41 0.58 -12.90
N ALA A 21 3.08 -0.24 -13.71
CA ALA A 21 4.53 -0.34 -13.69
C ALA A 21 5.11 0.80 -14.52
N SER A 22 5.87 1.70 -13.91
CA SER A 22 6.46 2.83 -14.63
C SER A 22 7.68 3.39 -13.92
N ALA A 23 8.77 3.52 -14.67
CA ALA A 23 9.99 4.17 -14.19
C ALA A 23 9.84 5.70 -14.06
N THR A 24 8.91 6.32 -14.79
CA THR A 24 8.88 7.79 -14.97
C THR A 24 7.57 8.47 -14.57
N ALA A 25 6.48 7.72 -14.41
CA ALA A 25 5.19 8.33 -14.05
C ALA A 25 5.25 8.98 -12.65
N PRO A 26 4.69 10.19 -12.48
CA PRO A 26 4.61 10.84 -11.19
C PRO A 26 3.52 10.18 -10.32
N GLY A 27 3.65 10.32 -9.00
CA GLY A 27 2.66 9.84 -8.02
C GLY A 27 3.28 8.99 -6.90
N PRO A 28 2.46 8.54 -5.94
CA PRO A 28 2.89 7.60 -4.91
C PRO A 28 3.43 6.33 -5.55
N ALA A 29 4.62 5.92 -5.14
CA ALA A 29 5.31 4.80 -5.73
C ALA A 29 5.82 3.82 -4.67
N SER A 30 5.90 2.56 -5.06
CA SER A 30 6.58 1.49 -4.32
C SER A 30 7.46 0.72 -5.29
N TYR A 31 8.47 0.05 -4.75
CA TYR A 31 9.32 -0.86 -5.51
C TYR A 31 9.11 -2.27 -4.97
N ASP A 32 9.15 -3.24 -5.86
CA ASP A 32 9.28 -4.64 -5.44
C ASP A 32 10.75 -4.99 -5.15
N ASP A 33 10.98 -6.23 -4.71
CA ASP A 33 12.32 -6.75 -4.42
C ASP A 33 13.26 -6.83 -5.65
N TYR A 34 12.70 -6.80 -6.86
CA TYR A 34 13.45 -6.81 -8.11
C TYR A 34 13.77 -5.39 -8.61
N GLY A 35 13.35 -4.37 -7.86
CA GLY A 35 13.55 -2.96 -8.21
C GLY A 35 12.57 -2.45 -9.28
N GLN A 36 11.52 -3.21 -9.63
CA GLN A 36 10.46 -2.72 -10.50
C GLN A 36 9.64 -1.66 -9.77
N ARG A 37 9.47 -0.50 -10.41
CA ARG A 37 8.71 0.63 -9.86
C ARG A 37 7.24 0.55 -10.22
N PHE A 38 6.39 0.60 -9.20
CA PHE A 38 4.94 0.67 -9.31
C PHE A 38 4.47 2.04 -8.87
N VAL A 39 3.46 2.59 -9.54
CA VAL A 39 2.95 3.95 -9.29
C VAL A 39 1.43 3.90 -9.26
N PHE A 40 0.83 4.53 -8.25
CA PHE A 40 -0.59 4.81 -8.26
C PHE A 40 -0.83 6.16 -8.96
N VAL A 41 -1.65 6.15 -10.00
CA VAL A 41 -2.10 7.32 -10.73
C VAL A 41 -3.59 7.55 -10.40
N PRO A 42 -3.93 8.60 -9.64
CA PRO A 42 -5.31 8.92 -9.30
C PRO A 42 -6.17 9.22 -10.52
N ALA A 43 -7.49 9.19 -10.34
CA ALA A 43 -8.43 9.66 -11.35
C ALA A 43 -8.22 11.15 -11.65
N VAL A 44 -8.54 11.59 -12.87
CA VAL A 44 -8.41 13.00 -13.25
C VAL A 44 -9.27 13.89 -12.35
N GLY A 45 -8.63 14.90 -11.75
CA GLY A 45 -9.30 15.85 -10.85
C GLY A 45 -9.40 15.37 -9.39
N ASP A 46 -8.91 14.18 -9.06
CA ASP A 46 -8.80 13.71 -7.69
C ASP A 46 -7.57 14.35 -7.02
N MET A 47 -7.82 15.02 -5.89
CA MET A 47 -6.83 15.76 -5.12
C MET A 47 -6.60 15.17 -3.72
N ASP A 48 -7.15 13.97 -3.45
CA ASP A 48 -6.90 13.28 -2.18
C ASP A 48 -5.43 12.89 -2.02
N HIS A 49 -5.01 12.65 -0.77
CA HIS A 49 -3.66 12.20 -0.48
C HIS A 49 -3.59 10.68 -0.56
N TYR A 50 -2.62 10.15 -1.32
CA TYR A 50 -2.51 8.74 -1.63
C TYR A 50 -1.17 8.15 -1.22
N ALA A 51 -1.19 6.86 -0.86
CA ALA A 51 0.01 6.05 -0.68
C ALA A 51 -0.16 4.67 -1.35
N LEU A 52 0.96 4.10 -1.77
CA LEU A 52 1.04 2.79 -2.40
C LEU A 52 2.10 1.95 -1.70
N ASP A 53 1.83 0.66 -1.52
CA ASP A 53 2.81 -0.33 -1.15
C ASP A 53 2.61 -1.62 -1.94
N VAL A 54 3.71 -2.22 -2.38
CA VAL A 54 3.74 -3.39 -3.27
C VAL A 54 4.83 -4.35 -2.78
N GLU A 55 4.47 -5.62 -2.65
CA GLU A 55 5.39 -6.71 -2.30
C GLU A 55 5.18 -7.89 -3.25
N CYS A 56 6.25 -8.55 -3.70
CA CYS A 56 6.11 -9.75 -4.52
C CYS A 56 5.53 -10.91 -3.69
N ARG A 57 4.73 -11.77 -4.32
CA ARG A 57 4.24 -13.01 -3.69
C ARG A 57 5.37 -13.98 -3.36
N SER A 58 6.48 -13.90 -4.09
CA SER A 58 7.70 -14.69 -3.91
C SER A 58 8.65 -14.12 -2.85
N THR A 59 8.40 -12.90 -2.34
CA THR A 59 9.25 -12.26 -1.34
C THR A 59 9.31 -13.12 -0.07
N PRO A 60 10.51 -13.53 0.38
CA PRO A 60 10.63 -14.19 1.67
C PRO A 60 10.36 -13.18 2.79
N VAL A 61 9.56 -13.58 3.79
CA VAL A 61 9.34 -12.73 4.96
C VAL A 61 10.64 -12.57 5.73
N PRO A 62 11.11 -11.34 6.03
CA PRO A 62 12.28 -11.14 6.87
C PRO A 62 12.07 -11.77 8.26
N PRO A 63 12.93 -12.69 8.74
CA PRO A 63 12.68 -13.46 9.95
C PRO A 63 12.42 -12.63 11.21
N GLN A 64 13.06 -11.45 11.31
CA GLN A 64 12.88 -10.53 12.43
C GLN A 64 11.48 -9.90 12.42
N LEU A 65 10.98 -9.50 11.25
CA LEU A 65 9.63 -8.95 11.09
C LEU A 65 8.59 -10.04 11.28
N GLU A 66 8.85 -11.24 10.73
CA GLU A 66 8.00 -12.41 10.89
C GLU A 66 7.74 -12.71 12.37
N ARG A 67 8.81 -12.86 13.18
CA ARG A 67 8.71 -13.13 14.61
C ARG A 67 7.95 -12.03 15.35
N SER A 68 8.12 -10.79 14.92
CA SER A 68 7.57 -9.62 15.60
C SER A 68 6.10 -9.35 15.26
N LEU A 69 5.64 -9.73 14.07
CA LEU A 69 4.33 -9.34 13.54
C LEU A 69 3.39 -10.50 13.27
N ARG A 70 3.91 -11.71 12.97
CA ARG A 70 3.08 -12.89 12.68
C ARG A 70 2.02 -13.18 13.75
N PRO A 71 2.30 -13.11 15.07
CA PRO A 71 1.27 -13.37 16.08
C PRO A 71 0.07 -12.43 15.98
N TYR A 72 0.29 -11.17 15.57
CA TYR A 72 -0.75 -10.15 15.48
C TYR A 72 -1.55 -10.28 14.19
N PHE A 73 -0.87 -10.50 13.06
CA PHE A 73 -1.53 -10.76 11.78
C PHE A 73 -2.34 -12.08 11.80
N SER A 74 -1.83 -13.13 12.46
CA SER A 74 -2.58 -14.37 12.64
C SER A 74 -3.85 -14.18 13.47
N ARG A 75 -3.81 -13.35 14.52
CA ARG A 75 -5.02 -13.00 15.30
C ARG A 75 -6.05 -12.23 14.48
N LEU A 76 -5.57 -11.39 13.57
CA LEU A 76 -6.39 -10.65 12.62
C LEU A 76 -6.89 -11.51 11.45
N GLY A 77 -6.41 -12.76 11.33
CA GLY A 77 -6.77 -13.65 10.23
C GLY A 77 -6.24 -13.20 8.86
N VAL A 78 -5.20 -12.36 8.81
CA VAL A 78 -4.66 -11.82 7.56
C VAL A 78 -3.29 -12.44 7.23
N PRO A 79 -2.99 -12.67 5.93
CA PRO A 79 -1.64 -13.03 5.49
C PRO A 79 -0.60 -11.98 5.90
N PHE A 80 0.67 -12.40 6.07
CA PHE A 80 1.72 -11.50 6.53
C PHE A 80 1.87 -10.27 5.63
N PHE A 81 2.01 -10.47 4.31
CA PHE A 81 2.20 -9.35 3.39
C PHE A 81 0.92 -8.55 3.13
N ASP A 82 -0.28 -9.11 3.38
CA ASP A 82 -1.50 -8.30 3.43
C ASP A 82 -1.41 -7.29 4.58
N GLY A 83 -1.11 -7.77 5.79
CA GLY A 83 -0.95 -6.90 6.95
C GLY A 83 0.22 -5.92 6.83
N TRP A 84 1.35 -6.35 6.30
CA TRP A 84 2.55 -5.53 6.11
C TRP A 84 2.32 -4.37 5.13
N THR A 85 1.80 -4.65 3.95
CA THR A 85 1.56 -3.61 2.94
C THR A 85 0.51 -2.59 3.40
N ARG A 86 -0.51 -3.00 4.17
CA ARG A 86 -1.45 -2.06 4.82
C ARG A 86 -0.76 -1.19 5.86
N LEU A 87 0.11 -1.76 6.68
CA LEU A 87 0.90 -1.01 7.66
C LEU A 87 1.77 0.06 6.99
N GLU A 88 2.47 -0.29 5.92
CA GLU A 88 3.33 0.63 5.16
C GLU A 88 2.52 1.75 4.53
N VAL A 89 1.39 1.45 3.88
CA VAL A 89 0.47 2.47 3.35
C VAL A 89 -0.02 3.41 4.45
N SER A 90 -0.44 2.86 5.58
CA SER A 90 -0.91 3.64 6.72
C SER A 90 0.18 4.56 7.29
N ALA A 91 1.41 4.06 7.41
CA ALA A 91 2.59 4.81 7.82
C ALA A 91 2.87 5.98 6.87
N LYS A 92 2.87 5.72 5.55
CA LYS A 92 3.05 6.72 4.49
C LYS A 92 1.99 7.83 4.54
N LEU A 93 0.71 7.48 4.69
CA LEU A 93 -0.40 8.45 4.76
C LEU A 93 -0.41 9.29 6.05
N SER A 94 0.11 8.74 7.15
CA SER A 94 0.19 9.45 8.43
C SER A 94 1.48 10.26 8.58
N GLY A 95 2.46 10.08 7.67
CA GLY A 95 3.78 10.70 7.78
C GLY A 95 4.61 10.14 8.95
N ARG A 96 4.28 8.95 9.44
CA ARG A 96 4.91 8.32 10.60
C ARG A 96 5.76 7.13 10.18
N PRO A 97 6.86 6.82 10.89
CA PRO A 97 7.64 5.61 10.63
C PRO A 97 6.79 4.35 10.80
N VAL A 98 6.95 3.36 9.90
CA VAL A 98 6.23 2.07 9.98
C VAL A 98 6.43 1.37 11.33
N LEU A 99 7.60 1.52 11.95
CA LEU A 99 7.91 0.94 13.26
C LEU A 99 6.99 1.48 14.38
N GLU A 100 6.51 2.72 14.28
CA GLU A 100 5.52 3.23 15.23
C GLU A 100 4.18 2.54 15.05
N ARG A 101 3.73 2.37 13.79
CA ARG A 101 2.48 1.66 13.47
C ARG A 101 2.53 0.19 13.88
N VAL A 102 3.70 -0.44 13.77
CA VAL A 102 3.96 -1.79 14.31
C VAL A 102 3.68 -1.86 15.80
N ASN A 103 4.13 -0.88 16.59
CA ASN A 103 3.90 -0.89 18.04
C ASN A 103 2.43 -0.69 18.40
N GLU A 104 1.68 0.07 17.61
CA GLU A 104 0.24 0.26 17.80
C GLU A 104 -0.55 -1.02 17.51
N ILE A 105 -0.22 -1.74 16.43
CA ILE A 105 -0.80 -3.06 16.17
C ILE A 105 -0.49 -4.04 17.30
N LYS A 106 0.73 -3.98 17.86
CA LYS A 106 1.08 -4.83 19.00
C LYS A 106 0.21 -4.57 20.23
N GLY A 107 -0.18 -3.31 20.46
CA GLY A 107 -1.03 -2.90 21.58
C GLY A 107 -2.53 -3.13 21.36
N THR A 108 -3.00 -3.00 20.11
CA THR A 108 -4.45 -2.94 19.81
C THR A 108 -4.98 -4.11 19.00
N CYS A 109 -4.11 -4.85 18.29
CA CYS A 109 -4.48 -5.82 17.27
C CYS A 109 -5.48 -5.25 16.24
N LEU A 110 -5.37 -3.98 15.87
CA LEU A 110 -6.21 -3.34 14.87
C LEU A 110 -5.36 -2.55 13.89
N PHE A 111 -5.74 -2.57 12.61
CA PHE A 111 -5.33 -1.55 11.65
C PHE A 111 -6.17 -0.30 11.95
N SER A 112 -5.89 0.39 13.06
CA SER A 112 -6.61 1.61 13.43
C SER A 112 -6.07 2.75 12.58
N ASP A 113 -6.70 2.97 11.43
CA ASP A 113 -6.49 4.18 10.66
C ASP A 113 -7.46 5.27 11.13
N ASP A 114 -7.06 6.54 11.01
CA ASP A 114 -7.94 7.71 11.16
C ASP A 114 -9.22 7.49 10.32
N GLU A 115 -10.41 7.93 10.78
CA GLU A 115 -11.72 7.74 10.10
C GLU A 115 -11.72 8.20 8.63
N ASN A 116 -10.72 9.00 8.28
CA ASN A 116 -10.52 9.64 7.00
C ASN A 116 -9.61 8.87 6.04
N THR A 117 -9.09 7.74 6.50
CA THR A 117 -8.18 6.88 5.77
C THR A 117 -8.91 5.61 5.35
N VAL A 118 -8.80 5.28 4.06
CA VAL A 118 -9.33 4.04 3.49
C VAL A 118 -8.19 3.35 2.77
N ILE A 119 -7.97 2.06 3.07
CA ILE A 119 -6.98 1.22 2.38
C ILE A 119 -7.71 0.12 1.61
N LEU A 120 -7.48 0.05 0.30
CA LEU A 120 -7.99 -0.99 -0.57
C LEU A 120 -6.90 -2.00 -0.93
N ARG A 121 -7.33 -3.26 -1.04
CA ARG A 121 -6.54 -4.36 -1.60
C ARG A 121 -6.83 -4.49 -3.08
N VAL A 122 -5.77 -4.49 -3.88
CA VAL A 122 -5.86 -4.64 -5.34
C VAL A 122 -4.81 -5.63 -5.85
N ASP A 123 -4.68 -6.71 -5.09
CA ASP A 123 -3.72 -7.78 -5.30
C ASP A 123 -3.80 -8.40 -6.70
N THR A 124 -2.65 -8.89 -7.16
CA THR A 124 -2.57 -9.75 -8.35
C THR A 124 -2.08 -11.14 -7.96
N SER A 125 -2.01 -12.05 -8.93
CA SER A 125 -1.41 -13.38 -8.74
C SER A 125 0.08 -13.31 -8.37
N THR A 126 0.76 -12.21 -8.69
CA THR A 126 2.20 -12.04 -8.48
C THR A 126 2.56 -11.04 -7.39
N HIS A 127 1.64 -10.17 -6.98
CA HIS A 127 1.91 -9.10 -6.01
C HIS A 127 0.81 -8.95 -4.95
N TRP A 128 1.23 -8.57 -3.75
CA TRP A 128 0.41 -7.97 -2.72
C TRP A 128 0.41 -6.46 -2.94
N ILE A 129 -0.76 -5.83 -3.05
CA ILE A 129 -0.87 -4.41 -3.37
C ILE A 129 -1.88 -3.74 -2.45
N ALA A 130 -1.41 -2.77 -1.66
CA ALA A 130 -2.24 -1.86 -0.89
C ALA A 130 -2.22 -0.48 -1.55
N VAL A 131 -3.41 0.10 -1.77
CA VAL A 131 -3.54 1.53 -2.09
C VAL A 131 -4.33 2.17 -0.97
N GLY A 132 -3.77 3.23 -0.38
CA GLY A 132 -4.45 4.00 0.66
C GLY A 132 -4.80 5.39 0.16
N ARG A 133 -5.92 5.90 0.66
CA ARG A 133 -6.41 7.25 0.43
C ARG A 133 -6.73 7.91 1.75
N ARG A 134 -6.24 9.13 1.96
CA ARG A 134 -6.67 10.02 3.03
C ARG A 134 -7.36 11.23 2.42
N ARG A 135 -8.62 11.45 2.79
CA ARG A 135 -9.39 12.59 2.28
C ARG A 135 -8.85 13.90 2.86
N HIS A 136 -8.74 14.92 2.02
CA HIS A 136 -8.59 16.28 2.49
C HIS A 136 -9.95 16.81 2.96
N PHE A 137 -10.06 17.27 4.20
CA PHE A 137 -11.12 18.23 4.54
C PHE A 137 -10.64 19.60 4.11
N GLY A 138 -11.39 20.21 3.20
CA GLY A 138 -11.36 21.66 2.99
C GLY A 138 -12.10 22.37 4.12
#